data_AF-A0A0D0GNK1-F1
#
_entry.id   AF-A0A0D0GNK1-F1
#
_cell.length_a   1.000
_cell.length_b   1.000
_cell.length_c   1.000
_cell.angle_alpha   90.00
_cell.angle_beta   90.00
_cell.angle_gamma   90.00
#
_symmetry.space_group_name_H-M   'P 1'
#
loop_
_entity.id
_entity.type
_entity.pdbx_description
1 polymer ?
#
loop_
_entity_poly.entity_id
_entity_poly.type
_entity_poly.pdbx_seq_one_letter_code
_entity_poly.pdbx_strand_id
1 'polypeptide(L)'
;MVDGCVRADMIDRRSARAALQTALTDAIARDFGDALRIHHYVDALPGWAPTPGYCHDQVDRWLRSHPGDTPVRGWITDVCFDCSIRFAAHSLVRTAAGELLDVTYTAPGYPQYFIAHPAAAGEFFALVRGEPPLPFVVVPRPDRS
;
A
#
# COMPACT_ATOMS: atom_id res chain seq x y z
N MET A 1 9.69 -5.59 -52.59
CA MET A 1 9.12 -4.45 -51.85
C MET A 1 7.70 -4.78 -51.46
N VAL A 2 7.48 -5.16 -50.20
CA VAL A 2 6.62 -4.43 -49.26
C VAL A 2 7.06 -4.88 -47.87
N ASP A 3 7.51 -3.88 -47.12
CA ASP A 3 8.10 -3.96 -45.80
C ASP A 3 7.02 -4.36 -44.80
N GLY A 4 7.14 -5.54 -44.21
CA GLY A 4 6.30 -5.97 -43.10
C GLY A 4 6.76 -5.28 -41.83
N CYS A 5 6.36 -4.03 -41.64
CA CYS A 5 6.57 -3.29 -40.41
C CYS A 5 5.85 -4.03 -39.28
N VAL A 6 6.63 -4.73 -38.46
CA VAL A 6 6.21 -5.33 -37.19
C VAL A 6 5.59 -4.21 -36.37
N ARG A 7 4.26 -4.22 -36.21
CA ARG A 7 3.61 -3.47 -35.14
C ARG A 7 4.11 -4.08 -33.85
N ALA A 8 5.14 -3.47 -33.26
CA ALA A 8 5.48 -3.68 -31.87
C ALA A 8 4.18 -3.46 -31.08
N ASP A 9 3.73 -4.49 -30.41
CA ASP A 9 2.53 -4.50 -29.57
C ASP A 9 2.84 -3.62 -28.34
N MET A 10 2.80 -2.30 -28.54
CA MET A 10 2.82 -1.34 -27.47
C MET A 10 1.52 -1.54 -26.70
N ILE A 11 1.60 -2.22 -25.56
CA ILE A 11 0.51 -2.21 -24.58
C ILE A 11 0.16 -0.75 -24.33
N ASP A 12 -1.00 -0.32 -24.81
CA ASP A 12 -1.48 1.04 -24.55
C ASP A 12 -1.57 1.24 -23.03
N ARG A 13 -1.22 2.43 -22.58
CA ARG A 13 -1.14 2.77 -21.14
C ARG A 13 -2.45 2.47 -20.41
N ARG A 14 -3.60 2.57 -21.09
CA ARG A 14 -4.90 2.20 -20.53
C ARG A 14 -5.01 0.71 -20.27
N SER A 15 -4.61 -0.13 -21.23
CA SER A 15 -4.64 -1.58 -21.11
C SER A 15 -3.68 -2.07 -20.04
N ALA A 16 -2.47 -1.52 -19.96
CA ALA A 16 -1.52 -1.79 -18.88
C ALA A 16 -2.11 -1.45 -17.50
N ARG A 17 -2.74 -0.26 -17.38
CA ARG A 17 -3.39 0.17 -16.15
C ARG A 17 -4.53 -0.77 -15.76
N ALA A 18 -5.37 -1.18 -16.71
CA ALA A 18 -6.48 -2.09 -16.45
C ALA A 18 -5.99 -3.47 -16.00
N ALA A 19 -4.99 -4.03 -16.67
CA ALA A 19 -4.39 -5.31 -16.28
C ALA A 19 -3.78 -5.24 -14.87
N LEU A 20 -3.08 -4.14 -14.55
CA LEU A 20 -2.54 -3.90 -13.23
C LEU A 20 -3.64 -3.79 -12.17
N GLN A 21 -4.72 -3.06 -12.47
CA GLN A 21 -5.88 -2.92 -11.58
C GLN A 21 -6.47 -4.29 -11.23
N THR A 22 -6.72 -5.14 -12.24
CA THR A 22 -7.23 -6.50 -12.05
C THR A 22 -6.28 -7.33 -11.20
N ALA A 23 -4.99 -7.35 -11.55
CA ALA A 23 -3.99 -8.13 -10.81
C ALA A 23 -3.89 -7.72 -9.34
N LEU A 24 -3.95 -6.42 -9.05
CA LEU A 24 -3.93 -5.90 -7.68
C LEU A 24 -5.22 -6.21 -6.93
N THR A 25 -6.39 -6.06 -7.56
CA THR A 25 -7.67 -6.44 -6.96
C THR A 25 -7.66 -7.92 -6.56
N ASP A 26 -7.20 -8.81 -7.44
CA ASP A 26 -7.13 -10.24 -7.14
C ASP A 26 -6.11 -10.56 -6.05
N ALA A 27 -4.95 -9.91 -6.04
CA ALA A 27 -3.93 -10.10 -5.01
C ALA A 27 -4.43 -9.64 -3.63
N ILE A 28 -4.98 -8.42 -3.55
CA ILE A 28 -5.53 -7.88 -2.30
C ILE A 28 -6.68 -8.76 -1.79
N ALA A 29 -7.57 -9.24 -2.67
CA ALA A 29 -8.65 -10.12 -2.27
C ALA A 29 -8.14 -11.44 -1.68
N ARG A 30 -7.13 -12.06 -2.31
CA ARG A 30 -6.52 -13.30 -1.81
C ARG A 30 -5.83 -13.10 -0.47
N ASP A 31 -5.09 -12.01 -0.31
CA ASP A 31 -4.23 -11.78 0.85
C ASP A 31 -4.98 -11.15 2.04
N PHE A 32 -6.26 -10.77 1.87
CA PHE A 32 -7.02 -10.08 2.92
C PHE A 32 -7.27 -10.93 4.18
N GLY A 33 -7.33 -12.26 4.04
CA GLY A 33 -7.44 -13.18 5.19
C GLY A 33 -6.27 -13.06 6.16
N ASP A 34 -5.08 -12.75 5.62
CA ASP A 34 -3.83 -12.59 6.36
C ASP A 34 -3.49 -11.12 6.66
N ALA A 35 -4.46 -10.21 6.47
CA ALA A 35 -4.22 -8.79 6.64
C ALA A 35 -3.82 -8.45 8.09
N LEU A 36 -2.76 -7.66 8.20
CA LEU A 36 -2.12 -7.31 9.46
C LEU A 36 -2.90 -6.21 10.18
N ARG A 37 -2.88 -6.27 11.52
CA ARG A 37 -3.40 -5.19 12.36
C ARG A 37 -2.33 -4.13 12.60
N ILE A 38 -2.74 -2.88 12.58
CA ILE A 38 -1.92 -1.75 13.01
C ILE A 38 -2.02 -1.64 14.53
N HIS A 39 -0.88 -1.57 15.21
CA HIS A 39 -0.78 -1.61 16.67
C HIS A 39 -0.90 -0.21 17.25
N HIS A 40 -0.20 0.76 16.65
CA HIS A 40 -0.21 2.15 17.10
C HIS A 40 -0.28 3.11 15.92
N TYR A 41 -0.83 4.28 16.20
CA TYR A 41 -1.01 5.39 15.27
C TYR A 41 -0.36 6.64 15.86
N VAL A 42 -0.24 7.70 15.08
CA VAL A 42 0.51 8.90 15.49
C VAL A 42 0.06 9.52 16.82
N ASP A 43 -1.23 9.45 17.14
CA ASP A 43 -1.79 9.93 18.40
C ASP A 43 -1.28 9.17 19.64
N ALA A 44 -0.72 7.98 19.44
CA ALA A 44 -0.06 7.17 20.47
C ALA A 44 1.47 7.23 20.40
N LEU A 45 2.08 8.11 19.58
CA LEU A 45 3.53 8.22 19.42
C LEU A 45 4.06 9.52 20.06
N PRO A 46 4.60 9.47 21.29
CA PRO A 46 5.03 10.67 22.01
C PRO A 46 6.11 11.45 21.27
N GLY A 47 5.93 12.76 21.14
CA GLY A 47 6.91 13.66 20.52
C GLY A 47 6.99 13.57 18.99
N TRP A 48 6.16 12.74 18.34
CA TRP A 48 6.12 12.65 16.89
C TRP A 48 5.11 13.64 16.30
N ALA A 49 5.57 14.52 15.41
CA ALA A 49 4.74 15.56 14.78
C ALA A 49 4.52 15.26 13.29
N PRO A 50 3.42 14.60 12.88
CA PRO A 50 3.30 14.09 11.53
C PRO A 50 3.03 15.16 10.47
N THR A 51 3.37 14.85 9.23
CA THR A 51 2.92 15.59 8.04
C THR A 51 2.01 14.68 7.22
N PRO A 52 0.67 14.79 7.36
CA PRO A 52 -0.28 13.92 6.67
C PRO A 52 -0.12 13.96 5.15
N GLY A 53 -0.36 12.83 4.47
CA GLY A 53 -0.25 12.70 3.01
C GLY A 53 1.14 12.30 2.49
N TYR A 54 2.18 12.40 3.33
CA TYR A 54 3.57 12.05 2.97
C TYR A 54 4.02 10.76 3.67
N CYS A 55 3.23 9.68 3.54
CA CYS A 55 3.45 8.46 4.35
C CYS A 55 4.84 7.85 4.17
N HIS A 56 5.41 7.90 2.96
CA HIS A 56 6.76 7.43 2.68
C HIS A 56 7.82 8.29 3.39
N ASP A 57 7.76 9.62 3.24
CA ASP A 57 8.72 10.54 3.85
C ASP A 57 8.64 10.52 5.38
N GLN A 58 7.43 10.30 5.90
CA GLN A 58 7.16 10.14 7.33
C GLN A 58 7.83 8.89 7.89
N VAL A 59 7.72 7.75 7.20
CA VAL A 59 8.46 6.54 7.53
C VAL A 59 9.97 6.79 7.45
N ASP A 60 10.46 7.38 6.37
CA ASP A 60 11.89 7.69 6.21
C ASP A 60 12.40 8.61 7.33
N ARG A 61 11.58 9.57 7.78
CA ARG A 61 11.91 10.45 8.92
C ARG A 61 11.91 9.70 10.23
N TRP A 62 10.97 8.78 10.44
CA TRP A 62 10.92 7.96 11.65
C TRP A 62 12.19 7.11 11.77
N LEU A 63 12.59 6.46 10.67
CA LEU A 63 13.72 5.55 10.63
C LEU A 63 15.07 6.25 10.90
N ARG A 64 15.18 7.55 10.63
CA ARG A 64 16.40 8.32 10.98
C ARG A 64 16.67 8.37 12.48
N SER A 65 15.64 8.33 13.32
CA SER A 65 15.77 8.32 14.77
C SER A 65 15.57 6.94 15.40
N HIS A 66 15.08 5.95 14.63
CA HIS A 66 14.79 4.59 15.09
C HIS A 66 15.44 3.56 14.16
N PRO A 67 16.78 3.41 14.16
CA PRO A 67 17.50 2.62 13.16
C PRO A 67 17.27 1.10 13.28
N GLY A 68 16.67 0.62 14.36
CA GLY A 68 16.28 -0.78 14.52
C GLY A 68 14.94 -1.13 13.87
N ASP A 69 14.17 -0.12 13.45
CA ASP A 69 12.88 -0.30 12.81
C ASP A 69 13.04 -0.44 11.29
N THR A 70 12.01 -0.93 10.61
CA THR A 70 12.03 -1.17 9.16
C THR A 70 10.78 -0.61 8.48
N PRO A 71 10.89 -0.15 7.21
CA PRO A 71 9.73 0.28 6.46
C PRO A 71 8.89 -0.92 6.01
N VAL A 72 7.57 -0.79 6.07
CA VAL A 72 6.64 -1.77 5.48
C VAL A 72 5.71 -1.06 4.51
N ARG A 73 5.74 -1.47 3.24
CA ARG A 73 4.91 -0.92 2.16
C ARG A 73 3.76 -1.87 1.86
N GLY A 74 2.59 -1.34 1.54
CA GLY A 74 1.41 -2.17 1.35
C GLY A 74 0.13 -1.38 1.07
N TRP A 75 -0.99 -2.04 1.33
CA TRP A 75 -2.33 -1.52 1.13
C TRP A 75 -3.06 -1.41 2.46
N ILE A 76 -3.54 -0.21 2.81
CA ILE A 76 -4.36 0.02 4.00
C ILE A 76 -5.83 0.18 3.62
N THR A 77 -6.74 -0.35 4.43
CA THR A 77 -8.17 -0.04 4.30
C THR A 77 -8.42 1.45 4.56
N ASP A 78 -9.02 2.13 3.58
CA ASP A 78 -9.29 3.56 3.62
C ASP A 78 -10.80 3.85 3.74
N VAL A 79 -11.63 3.21 2.91
CA VAL A 79 -13.09 3.36 2.97
C VAL A 79 -13.77 2.01 2.82
N CYS A 80 -14.70 1.70 3.71
CA CYS A 80 -15.59 0.55 3.58
C CYS A 80 -16.93 1.01 2.99
N PHE A 81 -17.28 0.49 1.81
CA PHE A 81 -18.61 0.59 1.20
C PHE A 81 -19.45 -0.65 1.55
N ASP A 82 -20.73 -0.65 1.16
CA ASP A 82 -21.64 -1.76 1.47
C ASP A 82 -21.12 -3.12 0.96
N CYS A 83 -20.66 -3.17 -0.29
CA CYS A 83 -20.22 -4.40 -0.97
C CYS A 83 -18.73 -4.40 -1.38
N SER A 84 -17.96 -3.39 -0.99
CA SER A 84 -16.55 -3.28 -1.37
C SER A 84 -15.74 -2.49 -0.36
N ILE A 85 -14.43 -2.63 -0.41
CA ILE A 85 -13.48 -1.87 0.40
C ILE A 85 -12.50 -1.18 -0.56
N ARG A 86 -12.28 0.12 -0.35
CA ARG A 86 -11.20 0.87 -0.98
C ARG A 86 -9.94 0.71 -0.13
N PHE A 87 -8.88 0.27 -0.78
CA PHE A 87 -7.54 0.24 -0.24
C PHE A 87 -6.70 1.37 -0.83
N ALA A 88 -5.92 2.03 0.01
CA ALA A 88 -4.95 3.05 -0.39
C ALA A 88 -3.53 2.48 -0.29
N ALA A 89 -2.67 2.85 -1.22
CA ALA A 89 -1.25 2.59 -1.10
C ALA A 89 -0.71 3.33 0.14
N HIS A 90 0.00 2.64 1.02
CA HIS A 90 0.44 3.21 2.29
C HIS A 90 1.78 2.65 2.76
N SER A 91 2.42 3.36 3.69
CA SER A 91 3.65 2.91 4.34
C SER A 91 3.57 3.07 5.84
N LEU A 92 4.00 2.00 6.50
CA LEU A 92 4.04 1.85 7.94
C LEU A 92 5.48 1.60 8.37
N VAL A 93 5.68 1.64 9.68
CA VAL A 93 6.90 1.19 10.33
C VAL A 93 6.64 -0.16 10.98
N ARG A 94 7.58 -1.11 10.83
CA ARG A 94 7.67 -2.27 11.70
C ARG A 94 8.77 -2.05 12.72
N THR A 95 8.42 -2.06 14.00
CA THR A 95 9.38 -1.88 15.07
C THR A 95 10.33 -3.08 15.17
N ALA A 96 11.47 -2.90 15.82
CA ALA A 96 12.36 -4.02 16.17
C ALA A 96 11.65 -5.14 16.96
N ALA A 97 10.57 -4.83 17.70
CA ALA A 97 9.74 -5.78 18.42
C ALA A 97 8.66 -6.46 17.54
N GLY A 98 8.54 -6.05 16.27
CA GLY A 98 7.61 -6.62 15.29
C GLY A 98 6.26 -5.90 15.18
N GLU A 99 6.00 -4.88 16.00
CA GLU A 99 4.77 -4.11 15.98
C GLU A 99 4.66 -3.25 14.72
N LEU A 100 3.44 -3.03 14.24
CA LEU A 100 3.18 -2.14 13.10
C LEU A 100 2.65 -0.79 13.57
N LEU A 101 3.34 0.29 13.17
CA LEU A 101 2.98 1.66 13.50
C LEU A 101 2.57 2.42 12.24
N ASP A 102 1.46 3.15 12.31
CA ASP A 102 1.17 4.24 11.38
C ASP A 102 1.71 5.56 11.93
N VAL A 103 2.84 5.97 11.37
CA VAL A 103 3.50 7.23 11.73
C VAL A 103 2.95 8.43 10.94
N THR A 104 1.88 8.26 10.17
CA THR A 104 1.33 9.30 9.29
C THR A 104 -0.02 9.80 9.77
N TYR A 105 -0.91 8.89 10.13
CA TYR A 105 -2.29 9.19 10.47
C TYR A 105 -2.66 8.79 11.89
N THR A 106 -3.65 9.49 12.44
CA THR A 106 -4.29 9.16 13.72
C THR A 106 -5.15 7.92 13.55
N ALA A 107 -5.36 7.19 14.66
CA ALA A 107 -6.27 6.05 14.66
C ALA A 107 -7.67 6.46 14.16
N PRO A 108 -8.24 5.78 13.16
CA PRO A 108 -9.63 6.03 12.79
C PRO A 108 -10.59 5.39 13.79
N GLY A 109 -11.86 5.82 13.75
CA GLY A 109 -12.94 5.24 14.55
C GLY A 109 -13.40 3.84 14.11
N TYR A 110 -12.67 3.17 13.22
CA TYR A 110 -12.99 1.84 12.69
C TYR A 110 -11.71 0.98 12.59
N PRO A 111 -11.81 -0.36 12.62
CA PRO A 111 -10.62 -1.21 12.46
C PRO A 111 -9.99 -1.05 11.07
N GLN A 112 -8.72 -0.68 11.02
CA GLN A 112 -7.93 -0.76 9.79
C GLN A 112 -7.15 -2.06 9.69
N TYR A 113 -7.02 -2.52 8.46
CA TYR A 113 -6.24 -3.69 8.09
C TYR A 113 -5.20 -3.31 7.04
N PHE A 114 -4.05 -3.94 7.11
CA PHE A 114 -2.91 -3.65 6.24
C PHE A 114 -2.40 -4.93 5.57
N ILE A 115 -2.35 -4.93 4.24
CA ILE A 115 -1.76 -6.02 3.46
C ILE A 115 -0.37 -5.58 3.03
N ALA A 116 0.65 -6.20 3.61
CA ALA A 116 2.04 -5.91 3.27
C ALA A 116 2.37 -6.45 1.88
N HIS A 117 3.12 -5.69 1.09
CA HIS A 117 3.73 -6.25 -0.10
C HIS A 117 4.80 -7.28 0.28
N PRO A 118 4.89 -8.41 -0.45
CA PRO A 118 6.07 -9.25 -0.40
C PRO A 118 7.31 -8.39 -0.66
N ALA A 119 8.37 -8.56 0.12
CA ALA A 119 9.57 -7.71 0.02
C ALA A 119 10.08 -7.58 -1.43
N ALA A 120 10.08 -8.68 -2.19
CA ALA A 120 10.47 -8.71 -3.60
C ALA A 120 9.54 -7.94 -4.56
N ALA A 121 8.25 -7.80 -4.23
CA ALA A 121 7.27 -7.04 -5.02
C ALA A 121 7.20 -5.57 -4.60
N GLY A 122 7.46 -5.28 -3.32
CA GLY A 122 7.53 -3.93 -2.78
C GLY A 122 8.65 -3.10 -3.40
N GLU A 123 9.77 -3.73 -3.79
CA GLU A 123 10.85 -3.06 -4.52
C GLU A 123 10.47 -2.71 -5.96
N PHE A 124 9.71 -3.54 -6.67
CA PHE A 124 9.34 -3.31 -8.07
C PHE A 124 8.42 -2.09 -8.26
N PHE A 125 7.44 -1.87 -7.36
CA PHE A 125 6.61 -0.67 -7.40
C PHE A 125 7.31 0.55 -6.76
N ALA A 126 8.18 0.35 -5.77
CA ALA A 126 9.00 1.42 -5.19
C ALA A 126 10.11 1.93 -6.12
N LEU A 127 10.57 1.13 -7.08
CA LEU A 127 11.50 1.55 -8.14
C LEU A 127 10.85 2.51 -9.15
N VAL A 128 9.51 2.56 -9.20
CA VAL A 128 8.74 3.60 -9.87
C VAL A 128 8.48 4.74 -8.88
N ARG A 129 9.53 5.49 -8.50
CA ARG A 129 9.45 6.64 -7.54
C ARG A 129 8.60 7.84 -8.01
N GLY A 130 7.69 7.65 -8.97
CA GLY A 130 6.59 8.57 -9.24
C GLY A 130 5.37 8.22 -8.37
N GLU A 131 4.27 8.95 -8.56
CA GLU A 131 2.97 8.54 -8.00
C GLU A 131 2.70 7.07 -8.39
N PRO A 132 2.28 6.21 -7.44
CA PRO A 132 1.89 4.85 -7.80
C PRO A 132 0.85 4.95 -8.91
N PRO A 133 0.97 4.14 -9.98
CA PRO A 133 0.05 4.23 -11.11
C PRO A 133 -1.40 4.09 -10.63
N LEU A 134 -1.63 3.41 -9.50
CA LEU A 134 -2.91 3.32 -8.82
C LEU A 134 -2.75 3.75 -7.35
N PRO A 135 -3.21 4.95 -6.96
CA PRO A 135 -3.19 5.37 -5.55
C PRO A 135 -4.22 4.60 -4.70
N PHE A 136 -5.26 4.08 -5.35
CA PHE A 136 -6.33 3.32 -4.71
C PHE A 136 -6.71 2.09 -5.53
N VAL A 137 -7.16 1.05 -4.84
CA VAL A 137 -7.76 -0.15 -5.42
C VAL A 137 -9.05 -0.44 -4.70
N VAL A 138 -10.15 -0.61 -5.44
CA VAL A 138 -11.44 -1.04 -4.87
C VAL A 138 -11.56 -2.54 -5.06
N VAL A 139 -11.83 -3.24 -3.97
CA VAL A 139 -11.94 -4.71 -3.94
C VAL A 139 -13.33 -5.06 -3.43
N PRO A 140 -14.07 -5.98 -4.10
CA PRO A 140 -15.30 -6.53 -3.56
C PRO A 140 -15.05 -7.05 -2.14
N ARG A 141 -15.98 -6.84 -1.23
CA ARG A 141 -15.78 -7.19 0.18
C ARG A 141 -15.49 -8.69 0.28
N PRO A 142 -14.26 -9.10 0.64
CA PRO A 142 -13.93 -10.51 0.72
C PRO A 142 -14.66 -11.12 1.93
N ASP A 143 -15.18 -12.33 1.77
CA ASP A 143 -15.75 -13.09 2.88
C ASP A 143 -14.63 -13.38 3.89
N ARG A 144 -14.82 -12.96 5.15
CA ARG A 144 -14.01 -13.48 6.25
C ARG A 144 -14.56 -14.85 6.60
N SER A 145 -14.04 -15.86 5.92
CA SER A 145 -14.23 -17.26 6.32
C SER A 145 -13.47 -17.54 7.61
#